data_AF-A0A2B4FEZ5-F1
#
_entry.id   AF-A0A2B4FEZ5-F1
#
_cell.length_a   1.000
_cell.length_b   1.000
_cell.length_c   1.000
_cell.angle_alpha   90.00
_cell.angle_beta   90.00
_cell.angle_gamma   90.00
#
_symmetry.space_group_name_H-M   'P 1'
#
loop_
_entity.id
_entity.type
_entity.pdbx_description
1 polymer ?
#
loop_
_entity_poly.entity_id
_entity_poly.type
_entity_poly.pdbx_seq_one_letter_code
_entity_poly.pdbx_strand_id
1 'polypeptide(L)'
;MAMFILKDAKGIGSNEFDTNQGFVDLAIIANDVGLGLNDPVNGKQQVTYKRSMEMDGAPQVRLDELVNKVFTPNYGKDGKGPGNVDIVVIPALPGFTLKNGTPIQNNAFALPPSNSNWDGANLNPTKDCLIIYDIKQDICVARAGTNGVTDLPISNPVVLYHEFSHAFRIVNNKVKQTTFECKPSSPEEEAAIVDENELRTQIAKRNGVTPELRDPKIYCGSTGCGGTWIGGGGGCCIIATVASKSLTSPQVQYLRFIRDHFVRNTEVGYAFFEKFFYDYYAFSPQVCTIMAGHPNISEILLEGYIDPLLEFWKIMIERSSHQFKDFDLGTVFVRNHTDRAQSKSRLEALHRTNIYWLNQQVSDNSDDISQELIALLSELAWPSDYIQWSLVAPVRIYHDLLTLFFDGANEQTIGREFNRALESWIPEVPINMVWASLSAEQVAKELEFCDTVLLQSASNRKRFRQRLKDQFSDITSVKVILDNEENIKGGA
;
A
#
# COMPACT_ATOMS: atom_id res chain seq x y z
N MET A 1 -21.03 -0.49 22.15
CA MET A 1 -19.60 -0.50 21.79
C MET A 1 -19.51 -1.02 20.39
N ALA A 2 -19.04 -0.18 19.48
CA ALA A 2 -18.57 -0.60 18.17
C ALA A 2 -17.12 -0.16 18.02
N MET A 3 -16.39 -0.81 17.12
CA MET A 3 -15.07 -0.36 16.71
C MET A 3 -15.21 0.65 15.56
N PHE A 4 -14.41 1.71 15.60
CA PHE A 4 -14.38 2.74 14.59
C PHE A 4 -12.94 3.07 14.19
N ILE A 5 -12.76 3.57 12.96
CA ILE A 5 -11.56 4.30 12.56
C ILE A 5 -11.91 5.79 12.53
N LEU A 6 -10.99 6.63 13.02
CA LEU A 6 -11.17 8.07 13.04
C LEU A 6 -11.26 8.67 11.63
N LYS A 7 -12.18 9.61 11.43
CA LYS A 7 -12.33 10.43 10.21
C LYS A 7 -12.23 11.93 10.48
N ASP A 8 -12.47 12.36 11.72
CA ASP A 8 -12.32 13.74 12.18
C ASP A 8 -11.73 13.72 13.61
N ALA A 9 -10.57 14.35 13.80
CA ALA A 9 -9.88 14.39 15.08
C ALA A 9 -10.39 15.48 16.03
N LYS A 10 -11.45 16.21 15.67
CA LYS A 10 -12.03 17.28 16.49
C LYS A 10 -12.27 16.83 17.93
N GLY A 11 -11.56 17.47 18.84
CA GLY A 11 -11.66 17.23 20.29
C GLY A 11 -10.73 16.13 20.82
N ILE A 12 -10.03 15.41 19.95
CA ILE A 12 -9.03 14.38 20.30
C ILE A 12 -7.60 14.91 20.10
N GLY A 13 -7.32 15.47 18.92
CA GLY A 13 -5.98 15.88 18.50
C GLY A 13 -5.99 16.72 17.22
N SER A 14 -4.83 16.79 16.57
CA SER A 14 -4.63 17.48 15.29
C SER A 14 -5.09 16.62 14.09
N ASN A 15 -5.06 17.12 12.85
CA ASN A 15 -5.70 16.45 11.69
C ASN A 15 -4.77 15.55 10.86
N GLU A 16 -3.61 15.18 11.40
CA GLU A 16 -2.60 14.38 10.72
C GLU A 16 -2.81 12.88 10.97
N PHE A 17 -3.73 12.24 10.24
CA PHE A 17 -3.99 10.81 10.31
C PHE A 17 -4.35 10.23 8.93
N ASP A 18 -4.23 8.91 8.75
CA ASP A 18 -4.56 8.21 7.51
C ASP A 18 -5.53 7.05 7.77
N THR A 19 -6.82 7.33 7.70
CA THR A 19 -7.89 6.35 7.91
C THR A 19 -7.75 5.10 7.02
N ASN A 20 -7.24 5.28 5.79
CA ASN A 20 -7.15 4.19 4.83
C ASN A 20 -6.05 3.21 5.23
N GLN A 21 -4.93 3.72 5.74
CA GLN A 21 -3.89 2.88 6.31
C GLN A 21 -4.40 2.07 7.51
N GLY A 22 -5.23 2.68 8.37
CA GLY A 22 -5.88 1.98 9.48
C GLY A 22 -6.72 0.78 9.03
N PHE A 23 -7.45 0.92 7.93
CA PHE A 23 -8.21 -0.18 7.36
C PHE A 23 -7.33 -1.29 6.78
N VAL A 24 -6.24 -0.93 6.09
CA VAL A 24 -5.26 -1.89 5.57
C VAL A 24 -4.64 -2.71 6.69
N ASP A 25 -4.27 -2.06 7.79
CA ASP A 25 -3.69 -2.73 8.95
C ASP A 25 -4.70 -3.71 9.58
N LEU A 26 -5.96 -3.30 9.71
CA LEU A 26 -7.06 -4.17 10.13
C LEU A 26 -7.28 -5.37 9.19
N ALA A 27 -7.22 -5.15 7.87
CA ALA A 27 -7.39 -6.22 6.88
C ALA A 27 -6.28 -7.28 6.99
N ILE A 28 -5.04 -6.87 7.32
CA ILE A 28 -3.93 -7.80 7.56
C ILE A 28 -4.14 -8.59 8.86
N ILE A 29 -4.62 -7.94 9.93
CA ILE A 29 -4.94 -8.60 11.20
C ILE A 29 -6.06 -9.63 10.97
N ALA A 30 -7.15 -9.22 10.31
CA ALA A 30 -8.29 -10.09 9.98
C ALA A 30 -7.87 -11.26 9.10
N ASN A 31 -7.08 -11.01 8.04
CA ASN A 31 -6.75 -12.00 7.00
C ASN A 31 -8.00 -12.65 6.37
N ASP A 32 -9.14 -12.01 6.52
CA ASP A 32 -10.47 -12.55 6.27
C ASP A 32 -11.24 -11.56 5.41
N VAL A 33 -12.24 -12.07 4.73
CA VAL A 33 -13.05 -11.39 3.72
C VAL A 33 -14.41 -10.95 4.25
N GLY A 34 -14.60 -11.04 5.57
CA GLY A 34 -15.75 -10.48 6.26
C GLY A 34 -15.50 -9.09 6.84
N LEU A 35 -14.31 -8.50 6.65
CA LEU A 35 -13.97 -7.19 7.20
C LEU A 35 -14.49 -6.09 6.27
N GLY A 36 -15.12 -5.06 6.84
CA GLY A 36 -15.66 -3.95 6.07
C GLY A 36 -15.75 -2.66 6.86
N LEU A 37 -16.24 -1.62 6.18
CA LEU A 37 -16.48 -0.30 6.74
C LEU A 37 -17.88 0.16 6.35
N ASN A 38 -18.63 0.70 7.31
CA ASN A 38 -19.87 1.42 7.02
C ASN A 38 -19.56 2.86 6.58
N ASP A 39 -20.58 3.60 6.17
CA ASP A 39 -20.45 5.04 5.89
C ASP A 39 -19.98 5.83 7.13
N PRO A 40 -19.13 6.86 6.95
CA PRO A 40 -18.73 7.72 8.05
C PRO A 40 -19.90 8.46 8.69
N VAL A 41 -19.99 8.43 10.02
CA VAL A 41 -20.98 9.15 10.82
C VAL A 41 -20.27 9.84 11.98
N ASN A 42 -20.54 11.13 12.19
CA ASN A 42 -20.00 11.92 13.31
C ASN A 42 -18.47 11.85 13.46
N GLY A 43 -17.73 11.94 12.36
CA GLY A 43 -16.26 11.96 12.39
C GLY A 43 -15.62 10.60 12.66
N LYS A 44 -16.38 9.51 12.57
CA LYS A 44 -15.91 8.14 12.75
C LYS A 44 -16.47 7.25 11.65
N GLN A 45 -15.73 6.23 11.26
CA GLN A 45 -16.19 5.21 10.32
C GLN A 45 -16.25 3.86 11.04
N GLN A 46 -17.43 3.24 11.09
CA GLN A 46 -17.61 1.99 11.84
C GLN A 46 -16.93 0.83 11.10
N VAL A 47 -16.14 0.05 11.83
CA VAL A 47 -15.60 -1.22 11.35
C VAL A 47 -16.65 -2.30 11.56
N THR A 48 -16.89 -3.10 10.51
CA THR A 48 -17.74 -4.29 10.57
C THR A 48 -16.89 -5.51 10.35
N TYR A 49 -17.18 -6.60 11.05
CA TYR A 49 -16.46 -7.85 10.81
C TYR A 49 -17.39 -9.05 10.93
N LYS A 50 -17.55 -9.80 9.85
CA LYS A 50 -18.22 -11.11 9.85
C LYS A 50 -17.17 -12.20 9.73
N ARG A 51 -16.57 -12.58 10.86
CA ARG A 51 -15.50 -13.57 10.89
C ARG A 51 -15.95 -14.91 10.28
N SER A 52 -15.17 -15.40 9.33
CA SER A 52 -15.33 -16.73 8.73
C SER A 52 -14.94 -17.81 9.72
N MET A 53 -15.71 -18.90 9.80
CA MET A 53 -15.44 -20.01 10.72
C MET A 53 -14.11 -20.73 10.44
N GLU A 54 -13.59 -20.61 9.22
CA GLU A 54 -12.29 -21.18 8.83
C GLU A 54 -11.10 -20.35 9.39
N MET A 55 -11.38 -19.15 9.92
CA MET A 55 -10.40 -18.17 10.40
C MET A 55 -10.45 -18.08 11.94
N ASP A 56 -10.05 -19.16 12.62
CA ASP A 56 -10.10 -19.34 14.08
C ASP A 56 -8.78 -18.98 14.81
N GLY A 57 -7.87 -18.25 14.16
CA GLY A 57 -6.64 -17.80 14.81
C GLY A 57 -6.86 -16.75 15.90
N ALA A 58 -6.00 -16.70 16.91
CA ALA A 58 -6.12 -15.76 18.03
C ALA A 58 -6.26 -14.27 17.60
N PRO A 59 -5.51 -13.75 16.60
CA PRO A 59 -5.74 -12.45 15.99
C PRO A 59 -7.14 -12.20 15.47
N GLN A 60 -7.71 -13.16 14.74
CA GLN A 60 -9.03 -13.04 14.15
C GLN A 60 -10.11 -13.06 15.22
N VAL A 61 -9.99 -13.96 16.20
CA VAL A 61 -10.93 -14.05 17.33
C VAL A 61 -10.89 -12.75 18.15
N ARG A 62 -9.70 -12.21 18.43
CA ARG A 62 -9.59 -10.96 19.20
C ARG A 62 -10.17 -9.77 18.44
N LEU A 63 -9.89 -9.65 17.15
CA LEU A 63 -10.49 -8.60 16.32
C LEU A 63 -12.02 -8.72 16.29
N ASP A 64 -12.54 -9.93 16.10
CA ASP A 64 -13.99 -10.23 16.12
C ASP A 64 -14.64 -9.84 17.45
N GLU A 65 -14.00 -10.17 18.58
CA GLU A 65 -14.50 -9.72 19.89
C GLU A 65 -14.48 -8.19 20.03
N LEU A 66 -13.42 -7.51 19.61
CA LEU A 66 -13.33 -6.05 19.71
C LEU A 66 -14.34 -5.33 18.80
N VAL A 67 -14.67 -5.91 17.64
CA VAL A 67 -15.60 -5.33 16.68
C VAL A 67 -17.06 -5.62 17.06
N ASN A 68 -17.37 -6.85 17.45
CA ASN A 68 -18.77 -7.32 17.54
C ASN A 68 -19.31 -7.47 18.97
N LYS A 69 -18.45 -7.47 20.00
CA LYS A 69 -18.90 -7.70 21.37
C LYS A 69 -19.27 -6.40 22.06
N VAL A 70 -20.45 -6.38 22.67
CA VAL A 70 -20.80 -5.35 23.64
C VAL A 70 -20.19 -5.76 24.98
N PHE A 71 -19.13 -5.09 25.39
CA PHE A 71 -18.54 -5.29 26.71
C PHE A 71 -19.47 -4.64 27.76
N THR A 72 -19.62 -5.21 28.96
CA THR A 72 -20.42 -4.65 30.07
C THR A 72 -19.82 -5.12 31.39
N PRO A 73 -19.87 -4.38 32.52
CA PRO A 73 -20.41 -3.03 32.78
C PRO A 73 -19.30 -1.94 32.88
N ASN A 74 -19.61 -0.73 33.38
CA ASN A 74 -18.73 0.45 33.56
C ASN A 74 -17.21 0.21 33.44
N TYR A 75 -16.57 0.92 32.50
CA TYR A 75 -15.16 0.74 32.15
C TYR A 75 -14.26 1.65 32.97
N GLY A 76 -13.65 1.11 34.00
CA GLY A 76 -12.78 1.89 34.88
C GLY A 76 -12.36 1.12 36.11
N LYS A 77 -11.28 1.60 36.74
CA LYS A 77 -10.84 1.15 38.05
C LYS A 77 -12.02 1.26 39.02
N ASP A 78 -12.34 0.15 39.67
CA ASP A 78 -13.46 -0.01 40.61
C ASP A 78 -14.88 0.08 40.01
N GLY A 79 -15.04 -0.09 38.69
CA GLY A 79 -16.36 -0.11 38.02
C GLY A 79 -17.08 1.24 38.00
N LYS A 80 -16.32 2.35 38.11
CA LYS A 80 -16.85 3.73 38.18
C LYS A 80 -16.67 4.55 36.90
N GLY A 81 -16.07 3.99 35.86
CA GLY A 81 -15.87 4.72 34.62
C GLY A 81 -17.12 4.75 33.72
N PRO A 82 -17.01 5.35 32.52
CA PRO A 82 -18.15 5.49 31.62
C PRO A 82 -18.77 4.13 31.26
N GLY A 83 -20.06 4.11 30.94
CA GLY A 83 -20.70 2.98 30.25
C GLY A 83 -20.72 3.23 28.74
N ASN A 84 -20.97 2.19 27.94
CA ASN A 84 -21.07 2.26 26.48
C ASN A 84 -19.88 2.96 25.80
N VAL A 85 -18.66 2.53 26.16
CA VAL A 85 -17.41 2.98 25.53
C VAL A 85 -17.38 2.45 24.10
N ASP A 86 -16.90 3.22 23.13
CA ASP A 86 -16.51 2.70 21.81
C ASP A 86 -14.99 2.49 21.75
N ILE A 87 -14.53 1.71 20.78
CA ILE A 87 -13.10 1.58 20.48
C ILE A 87 -12.82 2.41 19.23
N VAL A 88 -11.89 3.36 19.30
CA VAL A 88 -11.57 4.27 18.19
C VAL A 88 -10.10 4.13 17.82
N VAL A 89 -9.84 3.60 16.62
CA VAL A 89 -8.51 3.46 16.02
C VAL A 89 -8.10 4.75 15.33
N ILE A 90 -6.90 5.23 15.65
CA ILE A 90 -6.31 6.48 15.17
C ILE A 90 -4.95 6.15 14.52
N PRO A 91 -4.93 5.92 13.19
CA PRO A 91 -3.70 5.74 12.42
C PRO A 91 -3.00 7.09 12.22
N ALA A 92 -2.18 7.47 13.19
CA ALA A 92 -1.56 8.79 13.28
C ALA A 92 -0.37 8.93 12.33
N LEU A 93 -0.25 10.07 11.64
CA LEU A 93 0.96 10.47 10.92
C LEU A 93 1.97 11.12 11.90
N PRO A 94 3.26 11.27 11.54
CA PRO A 94 4.28 11.86 12.42
C PRO A 94 3.96 13.26 12.97
N GLY A 95 3.11 14.03 12.29
CA GLY A 95 2.67 15.35 12.73
C GLY A 95 1.50 15.34 13.71
N PHE A 96 0.88 14.18 13.98
CA PHE A 96 -0.26 14.09 14.89
C PHE A 96 0.20 14.48 16.29
N THR A 97 -0.64 15.28 16.96
CA THR A 97 -0.50 15.62 18.36
C THR A 97 -1.85 15.43 19.04
N LEU A 98 -1.81 14.93 20.28
CA LEU A 98 -2.98 14.93 21.14
C LEU A 98 -3.39 16.37 21.47
N LYS A 99 -4.63 16.56 21.93
CA LYS A 99 -5.16 17.88 22.31
C LYS A 99 -4.29 18.64 23.31
N ASN A 100 -3.54 17.94 24.16
CA ASN A 100 -2.61 18.52 25.14
C ASN A 100 -1.23 18.85 24.54
N GLY A 101 -1.02 18.65 23.24
CA GLY A 101 0.23 18.85 22.52
C GLY A 101 1.21 17.67 22.57
N THR A 102 0.85 16.54 23.20
CA THR A 102 1.72 15.36 23.23
C THR A 102 1.90 14.79 21.82
N PRO A 103 3.13 14.71 21.28
CA PRO A 103 3.40 14.07 20.00
C PRO A 103 3.36 12.54 20.16
N ILE A 104 3.06 11.85 19.07
CA ILE A 104 2.98 10.37 19.01
C ILE A 104 3.98 9.77 18.01
N GLN A 105 4.86 10.58 17.43
CA GLN A 105 5.91 10.10 16.55
C GLN A 105 6.70 8.95 17.22
N ASN A 106 6.90 7.86 16.48
CA ASN A 106 7.54 6.62 16.95
C ASN A 106 6.91 6.06 18.24
N ASN A 107 5.60 6.18 18.40
CA ASN A 107 4.90 5.62 19.54
C ASN A 107 3.53 5.05 19.17
N ALA A 108 3.03 4.17 20.03
CA ALA A 108 1.68 3.67 20.00
C ALA A 108 1.17 3.45 21.43
N PHE A 109 -0.11 3.72 21.65
CA PHE A 109 -0.76 3.57 22.96
C PHE A 109 -2.26 3.29 22.83
N ALA A 110 -2.77 2.41 23.68
CA ALA A 110 -4.17 2.30 24.01
C ALA A 110 -4.49 3.21 25.20
N LEU A 111 -5.25 4.28 24.97
CA LEU A 111 -5.68 5.19 26.03
C LEU A 111 -7.05 4.77 26.58
N PRO A 112 -7.16 4.51 27.89
CA PRO A 112 -8.44 4.17 28.50
C PRO A 112 -9.39 5.37 28.48
N PRO A 113 -10.72 5.14 28.57
CA PRO A 113 -11.71 6.21 28.58
C PRO A 113 -11.45 7.28 29.65
N SER A 114 -11.79 8.53 29.36
CA SER A 114 -11.80 9.59 30.38
C SER A 114 -12.65 9.19 31.58
N ASN A 115 -12.23 9.62 32.78
CA ASN A 115 -12.88 9.30 34.06
C ASN A 115 -12.92 7.80 34.41
N SER A 116 -12.15 6.95 33.72
CA SER A 116 -12.02 5.54 34.06
C SER A 116 -11.07 5.29 35.26
N ASN A 117 -10.32 6.30 35.70
CA ASN A 117 -9.29 6.20 36.76
C ASN A 117 -8.18 5.17 36.49
N TRP A 118 -8.05 4.70 35.25
CA TRP A 118 -6.88 3.96 34.79
C TRP A 118 -5.73 4.93 34.44
N ASP A 119 -4.50 4.43 34.51
CA ASP A 119 -3.32 5.20 34.10
C ASP A 119 -3.45 5.60 32.62
N GLY A 120 -3.10 6.85 32.29
CA GLY A 120 -3.26 7.41 30.94
C GLY A 120 -4.65 7.95 30.62
N ALA A 121 -5.69 7.72 31.44
CA ALA A 121 -7.05 8.24 31.21
C ALA A 121 -7.11 9.78 31.17
N ASN A 122 -6.15 10.46 31.82
CA ASN A 122 -6.00 11.92 31.80
C ASN A 122 -5.50 12.47 30.45
N LEU A 123 -4.91 11.62 29.61
CA LEU A 123 -4.46 11.98 28.26
C LEU A 123 -5.58 11.82 27.23
N ASN A 124 -6.63 11.06 27.57
CA ASN A 124 -7.79 10.84 26.71
C ASN A 124 -8.91 11.85 27.03
N PRO A 125 -9.23 12.78 26.11
CA PRO A 125 -10.30 13.75 26.32
C PRO A 125 -11.71 13.18 26.08
N THR A 126 -11.83 11.91 25.66
CA THR A 126 -13.09 11.29 25.22
C THR A 126 -13.58 10.22 26.20
N LYS A 127 -14.84 9.79 26.05
CA LYS A 127 -15.37 8.64 26.79
C LYS A 127 -15.09 7.31 26.10
N ASP A 128 -14.35 7.30 25.00
CA ASP A 128 -14.05 6.11 24.22
C ASP A 128 -12.67 5.55 24.58
N CYS A 129 -12.43 4.27 24.32
CA CYS A 129 -11.09 3.71 24.37
C CYS A 129 -10.39 4.07 23.05
N LEU A 130 -9.30 4.82 23.11
CA LEU A 130 -8.56 5.21 21.92
C LEU A 130 -7.40 4.25 21.70
N ILE A 131 -7.16 3.85 20.46
CA ILE A 131 -5.95 3.17 20.05
C ILE A 131 -5.25 4.08 19.06
N ILE A 132 -4.06 4.53 19.41
CA ILE A 132 -3.31 5.53 18.63
C ILE A 132 -1.96 4.93 18.31
N TYR A 133 -1.57 4.96 17.05
CA TYR A 133 -0.27 4.42 16.64
C TYR A 133 0.28 5.21 15.45
N ASP A 134 1.58 5.46 15.47
CA ASP A 134 2.30 6.09 14.36
C ASP A 134 2.44 5.11 13.20
N ILE A 135 1.84 5.46 12.06
CA ILE A 135 1.94 4.66 10.84
C ILE A 135 3.26 4.84 10.09
N LYS A 136 4.14 5.73 10.55
CA LYS A 136 5.49 5.98 10.01
C LYS A 136 6.59 5.82 11.06
N GLN A 137 6.45 4.80 11.91
CA GLN A 137 7.45 4.49 12.93
C GLN A 137 8.77 3.95 12.35
N ASP A 138 9.87 4.35 12.98
CA ASP A 138 11.22 3.80 12.78
C ASP A 138 11.73 3.25 14.12
N ILE A 139 11.15 2.13 14.56
CA ILE A 139 11.48 1.50 15.84
C ILE A 139 11.91 0.04 15.59
N CYS A 140 13.05 -0.34 16.17
CA CYS A 140 13.36 -1.75 16.42
C CYS A 140 12.94 -2.13 17.83
N VAL A 141 12.54 -3.38 18.03
CA VAL A 141 12.27 -3.98 19.33
C VAL A 141 13.25 -5.13 19.60
N ALA A 142 13.31 -5.60 20.85
CA ALA A 142 14.21 -6.69 21.23
C ALA A 142 13.82 -8.00 20.54
N ARG A 143 14.76 -8.61 19.80
CA ARG A 143 14.56 -9.89 19.12
C ARG A 143 14.64 -11.05 20.11
N ALA A 144 13.64 -11.93 20.09
CA ALA A 144 13.63 -13.13 20.92
C ALA A 144 14.87 -14.02 20.62
N GLY A 145 15.45 -14.58 21.69
CA GLY A 145 16.61 -15.47 21.57
C GLY A 145 17.97 -14.77 21.36
N THR A 146 18.00 -13.43 21.34
CA THR A 146 19.25 -12.66 21.14
C THR A 146 19.82 -12.03 22.42
N ASN A 147 19.25 -12.34 23.59
CA ASN A 147 19.60 -11.70 24.86
C ASN A 147 19.36 -10.16 24.87
N GLY A 148 18.43 -9.66 24.04
CA GLY A 148 18.01 -8.26 24.04
C GLY A 148 18.66 -7.41 22.96
N VAL A 149 19.15 -7.99 21.87
CA VAL A 149 19.53 -7.21 20.69
C VAL A 149 18.27 -6.55 20.14
N THR A 150 18.31 -5.24 19.97
CA THR A 150 17.17 -4.41 19.56
C THR A 150 17.30 -4.12 18.06
N ASP A 151 17.06 -5.15 17.25
CA ASP A 151 17.20 -5.13 15.79
C ASP A 151 15.99 -5.76 15.08
N LEU A 152 14.91 -6.07 15.82
CA LEU A 152 13.69 -6.61 15.25
C LEU A 152 12.80 -5.45 14.77
N PRO A 153 12.59 -5.28 13.46
CA PRO A 153 11.63 -4.31 12.94
C PRO A 153 10.20 -4.61 13.40
N ILE A 154 9.38 -3.56 13.44
CA ILE A 154 7.94 -3.66 13.71
C ILE A 154 7.14 -3.08 12.55
N SER A 155 5.97 -3.66 12.28
CA SER A 155 5.06 -3.20 11.24
C SER A 155 3.79 -2.63 11.84
N ASN A 156 3.14 -1.73 11.12
CA ASN A 156 1.89 -1.08 11.51
C ASN A 156 0.78 -2.06 11.99
N PRO A 157 0.45 -3.16 11.27
CA PRO A 157 -0.56 -4.10 11.76
C PRO A 157 -0.11 -4.83 13.03
N VAL A 158 1.20 -5.05 13.21
CA VAL A 158 1.73 -5.68 14.42
C VAL A 158 1.61 -4.74 15.62
N VAL A 159 1.93 -3.44 15.44
CA VAL A 159 1.70 -2.42 16.47
C VAL A 159 0.23 -2.24 16.78
N LEU A 160 -0.62 -2.12 15.76
CA LEU A 160 -2.04 -1.99 15.96
C LEU A 160 -2.60 -3.18 16.76
N TYR A 161 -2.16 -4.40 16.46
CA TYR A 161 -2.58 -5.59 17.18
C TYR A 161 -2.01 -5.70 18.59
N HIS A 162 -0.80 -5.18 18.82
CA HIS A 162 -0.26 -4.98 20.16
C HIS A 162 -1.18 -4.07 20.98
N GLU A 163 -1.56 -2.91 20.44
CA GLU A 163 -2.48 -1.99 21.11
C GLU A 163 -3.89 -2.56 21.28
N PHE A 164 -4.33 -3.45 20.39
CA PHE A 164 -5.57 -4.21 20.58
C PHE A 164 -5.54 -5.08 21.81
N SER A 165 -4.37 -5.65 22.14
CA SER A 165 -4.18 -6.42 23.36
C SER A 165 -4.44 -5.58 24.61
N HIS A 166 -3.89 -4.37 24.66
CA HIS A 166 -4.14 -3.40 25.73
C HIS A 166 -5.59 -2.95 25.77
N ALA A 167 -6.14 -2.49 24.64
CA ALA A 167 -7.53 -2.07 24.54
C ALA A 167 -8.51 -3.17 24.97
N PHE A 168 -8.26 -4.42 24.56
CA PHE A 168 -9.04 -5.57 24.95
C PHE A 168 -9.05 -5.75 26.48
N ARG A 169 -7.90 -5.63 27.14
CA ARG A 169 -7.85 -5.72 28.61
C ARG A 169 -8.47 -4.51 29.31
N ILE A 170 -8.34 -3.31 28.75
CA ILE A 170 -9.02 -2.10 29.23
C ILE A 170 -10.53 -2.30 29.22
N VAL A 171 -11.12 -2.66 28.08
CA VAL A 171 -12.58 -2.81 27.95
C VAL A 171 -13.14 -4.01 28.69
N ASN A 172 -12.31 -4.98 29.08
CA ASN A 172 -12.70 -6.09 29.95
C ASN A 172 -12.44 -5.82 31.45
N ASN A 173 -11.92 -4.65 31.83
CA ASN A 173 -11.44 -4.37 33.20
C ASN A 173 -10.45 -5.46 33.72
N LYS A 174 -9.57 -5.94 32.83
CA LYS A 174 -8.57 -7.00 33.08
C LYS A 174 -7.14 -6.51 32.86
N VAL A 175 -6.91 -5.20 32.92
CA VAL A 175 -5.58 -4.59 32.80
C VAL A 175 -4.65 -5.22 33.85
N LYS A 176 -3.49 -5.69 33.42
CA LYS A 176 -2.48 -6.29 34.29
C LYS A 176 -1.63 -5.20 34.93
N GLN A 177 -0.78 -5.59 35.87
CA GLN A 177 0.15 -4.67 36.50
C GLN A 177 1.07 -4.04 35.45
N THR A 178 1.16 -2.72 35.47
CA THR A 178 2.10 -1.92 34.68
C THR A 178 3.32 -1.54 35.52
N THR A 179 4.47 -1.36 34.89
CA THR A 179 5.70 -0.86 35.49
C THR A 179 6.37 0.08 34.50
N PHE A 180 7.22 0.99 34.99
CA PHE A 180 8.06 1.84 34.14
C PHE A 180 9.37 1.13 33.74
N GLU A 181 9.52 -0.16 34.10
CA GLU A 181 10.75 -0.92 33.86
C GLU A 181 10.74 -1.55 32.48
N CYS A 182 11.79 -1.25 31.72
CA CYS A 182 12.05 -1.82 30.40
C CYS A 182 12.22 -3.34 30.40
N LYS A 183 13.02 -3.81 31.37
CA LYS A 183 13.53 -5.18 31.49
C LYS A 183 13.67 -5.51 32.99
N PRO A 184 12.85 -6.42 33.53
CA PRO A 184 11.80 -7.15 32.83
C PRO A 184 10.65 -6.23 32.41
N SER A 185 9.97 -6.59 31.33
CA SER A 185 8.71 -5.95 30.94
C SER A 185 7.66 -6.09 32.01
N SER A 186 6.73 -5.13 32.05
CA SER A 186 5.56 -5.25 32.91
C SER A 186 4.71 -6.47 32.49
N PRO A 187 3.94 -7.08 33.41
CA PRO A 187 2.99 -8.14 33.06
C PRO A 187 1.98 -7.75 31.96
N GLU A 188 1.64 -6.47 31.85
CA GLU A 188 0.75 -5.95 30.80
C GLU A 188 1.43 -5.92 29.43
N GLU A 189 2.67 -5.42 29.37
CA GLU A 189 3.51 -5.41 28.16
C GLU A 189 3.85 -6.83 27.70
N GLU A 190 4.26 -7.72 28.62
CA GLU A 190 4.58 -9.11 28.29
C GLU A 190 3.38 -9.81 27.63
N ALA A 191 2.17 -9.58 28.14
CA ALA A 191 0.95 -10.14 27.55
C ALA A 191 0.64 -9.55 26.16
N ALA A 192 0.86 -8.26 25.95
CA ALA A 192 0.70 -7.63 24.64
C ALA A 192 1.74 -8.12 23.62
N ILE A 193 3.00 -8.32 24.03
CA ILE A 193 4.05 -8.86 23.17
C ILE A 193 3.77 -10.33 22.78
N VAL A 194 3.26 -11.14 23.72
CA VAL A 194 2.81 -12.52 23.41
C VAL A 194 1.72 -12.50 22.35
N ASP A 195 0.74 -11.60 22.49
CA ASP A 195 -0.31 -11.44 21.51
C ASP A 195 0.25 -10.97 20.15
N GLU A 196 1.09 -9.93 20.11
CA GLU A 196 1.75 -9.48 18.88
C GLU A 196 2.53 -10.61 18.17
N ASN A 197 3.21 -11.46 18.94
CA ASN A 197 3.97 -12.60 18.41
C ASN A 197 3.08 -13.66 17.73
N GLU A 198 1.82 -13.81 18.15
CA GLU A 198 0.85 -14.65 17.43
C GLU A 198 0.57 -14.10 16.02
N LEU A 199 0.38 -12.78 15.90
CA LEU A 199 0.20 -12.16 14.59
C LEU A 199 1.46 -12.24 13.73
N ARG A 200 2.65 -12.02 14.30
CA ARG A 200 3.94 -12.20 13.60
C ARG A 200 4.07 -13.62 13.04
N THR A 201 3.76 -14.63 13.85
CA THR A 201 3.73 -16.04 13.42
C THR A 201 2.78 -16.26 12.24
N GLN A 202 1.56 -15.72 12.32
CA GLN A 202 0.61 -15.86 11.23
C GLN A 202 1.07 -15.18 9.93
N ILE A 203 1.59 -13.95 10.01
CA ILE A 203 2.10 -13.22 8.83
C ILE A 203 3.26 -13.99 8.21
N ALA A 204 4.20 -14.49 9.01
CA ALA A 204 5.33 -15.29 8.52
C ALA A 204 4.85 -16.56 7.81
N LYS A 205 3.88 -17.27 8.40
CA LYS A 205 3.28 -18.48 7.80
C LYS A 205 2.62 -18.20 6.45
N ARG A 206 1.88 -17.09 6.31
CA ARG A 206 1.25 -16.66 5.04
C ARG A 206 2.28 -16.40 3.96
N ASN A 207 3.45 -15.89 4.35
CA ASN A 207 4.55 -15.57 3.44
C ASN A 207 5.50 -16.76 3.18
N GLY A 208 5.28 -17.92 3.82
CA GLY A 208 6.19 -19.07 3.70
C GLY A 208 7.58 -18.83 4.28
N VAL A 209 7.71 -17.96 5.28
CA VAL A 209 8.99 -17.63 5.94
C VAL A 209 9.00 -18.00 7.42
N THR A 210 10.19 -18.10 8.00
CA THR A 210 10.36 -18.31 9.44
C THR A 210 9.94 -17.06 10.22
N PRO A 211 9.14 -17.18 11.30
CA PRO A 211 8.73 -16.03 12.09
C PRO A 211 9.89 -15.44 12.91
N GLU A 212 9.99 -14.12 12.90
CA GLU A 212 10.87 -13.35 13.76
C GLU A 212 10.04 -12.71 14.89
N LEU A 213 10.34 -13.08 16.14
CA LEU A 213 9.52 -12.76 17.31
C LEU A 213 10.21 -11.77 18.24
N ARG A 214 9.41 -10.95 18.92
CA ARG A 214 9.86 -10.01 19.95
C ARG A 214 10.05 -10.73 21.28
N ASP A 215 11.09 -10.38 22.04
CA ASP A 215 11.32 -10.90 23.38
C ASP A 215 10.24 -10.37 24.36
N PRO A 216 9.38 -11.23 24.93
CA PRO A 216 8.31 -10.77 25.83
C PRO A 216 8.81 -10.12 27.13
N LYS A 217 10.09 -10.32 27.49
CA LYS A 217 10.67 -9.75 28.72
C LYS A 217 11.34 -8.40 28.49
N ILE A 218 11.39 -7.88 27.27
CA ILE A 218 12.02 -6.60 26.94
C ILE A 218 11.08 -5.79 26.05
N TYR A 219 10.43 -4.78 26.64
CA TYR A 219 9.43 -3.98 25.92
C TYR A 219 10.08 -2.78 25.22
N CYS A 220 11.26 -2.31 25.64
CA CYS A 220 11.85 -1.15 24.96
C CYS A 220 12.20 -1.42 23.51
N GLY A 221 12.13 -0.35 22.73
CA GLY A 221 12.71 -0.28 21.42
C GLY A 221 13.74 0.84 21.31
N SER A 222 14.40 0.89 20.16
CA SER A 222 15.30 1.97 19.77
C SER A 222 14.98 2.43 18.35
N THR A 223 15.17 3.72 18.10
CA THR A 223 15.02 4.27 16.75
C THR A 223 16.21 3.94 15.86
N GLY A 224 16.04 4.00 14.54
CA GLY A 224 17.13 3.87 13.59
C GLY A 224 17.41 2.42 13.21
N CYS A 225 16.40 1.72 12.70
CA CYS A 225 16.49 0.28 12.47
C CYS A 225 17.41 -0.14 11.32
N GLY A 226 18.17 0.79 10.72
CA GLY A 226 19.23 0.56 9.72
C GLY A 226 18.78 -0.06 8.39
N GLY A 227 17.60 -0.66 8.37
CA GLY A 227 16.88 -1.10 7.20
C GLY A 227 15.66 -0.22 7.05
N THR A 228 15.52 0.36 5.87
CA THR A 228 14.28 0.93 5.36
C THR A 228 13.23 -0.19 5.34
N TRP A 229 12.58 -0.49 6.47
CA TRP A 229 11.37 -1.26 6.41
C TRP A 229 10.34 -0.39 5.72
N ILE A 230 9.94 -0.87 4.54
CA ILE A 230 9.13 -0.15 3.57
C ILE A 230 7.66 -0.01 4.03
N GLY A 231 7.39 0.10 5.32
CA GLY A 231 6.07 0.46 5.87
C GLY A 231 6.00 1.92 6.32
N GLY A 232 7.14 2.57 6.55
CA GLY A 232 7.20 3.93 7.07
C GLY A 232 7.14 4.99 5.99
N GLY A 233 5.95 5.20 5.41
CA GLY A 233 5.61 6.56 4.99
C GLY A 233 6.12 7.10 3.66
N GLY A 234 6.13 6.28 2.63
CA GLY A 234 5.88 6.75 1.27
C GLY A 234 4.79 5.84 0.73
N GLY A 235 3.63 6.39 0.43
CA GLY A 235 2.52 5.75 -0.23
C GLY A 235 2.42 4.21 -0.28
N CYS A 236 1.49 3.61 0.45
CA CYS A 236 1.28 2.18 0.43
C CYS A 236 0.67 1.70 -0.90
N CYS A 237 1.20 0.61 -1.43
CA CYS A 237 0.55 -0.17 -2.50
C CYS A 237 -0.63 -0.94 -1.88
N ILE A 238 -1.66 -0.22 -1.42
CA ILE A 238 -2.70 -0.76 -0.53
C ILE A 238 -3.51 -1.88 -1.18
N ILE A 239 -3.83 -1.76 -2.47
CA ILE A 239 -4.52 -2.84 -3.20
C ILE A 239 -3.66 -4.10 -3.22
N ALA A 240 -2.37 -4.00 -3.55
CA ALA A 240 -1.47 -5.16 -3.55
C ALA A 240 -1.28 -5.75 -2.15
N THR A 241 -1.25 -4.90 -1.14
CA THR A 241 -1.14 -5.31 0.27
C THR A 241 -2.36 -6.10 0.71
N VAL A 242 -3.56 -5.60 0.42
CA VAL A 242 -4.82 -6.29 0.76
C VAL A 242 -4.98 -7.57 -0.07
N ALA A 243 -4.68 -7.52 -1.38
CA ALA A 243 -4.78 -8.68 -2.27
C ALA A 243 -3.87 -9.83 -1.82
N SER A 244 -2.61 -9.51 -1.50
CA SER A 244 -1.64 -10.48 -1.01
C SER A 244 -1.73 -10.76 0.49
N LYS A 245 -2.61 -10.04 1.21
CA LYS A 245 -2.81 -10.11 2.67
C LYS A 245 -1.52 -9.92 3.47
N SER A 246 -0.57 -9.17 2.93
CA SER A 246 0.79 -9.03 3.45
C SER A 246 1.47 -7.75 2.98
N LEU A 247 2.07 -7.00 3.91
CA LEU A 247 2.92 -5.83 3.60
C LEU A 247 4.30 -6.22 3.06
N THR A 248 4.63 -7.51 3.12
CA THR A 248 5.96 -8.04 2.82
C THR A 248 5.91 -9.10 1.73
N SER A 249 4.77 -9.20 1.02
CA SER A 249 4.67 -10.10 -0.12
C SER A 249 5.67 -9.70 -1.21
N PRO A 250 6.16 -10.66 -2.00
CA PRO A 250 7.03 -10.38 -3.14
C PRO A 250 6.46 -9.30 -4.07
N GLN A 251 5.13 -9.30 -4.26
CA GLN A 251 4.42 -8.32 -5.08
C GLN A 251 4.56 -6.90 -4.52
N VAL A 252 4.26 -6.71 -3.23
CA VAL A 252 4.33 -5.38 -2.59
C VAL A 252 5.77 -4.87 -2.56
N GLN A 253 6.72 -5.74 -2.22
CA GLN A 253 8.15 -5.38 -2.20
C GLN A 253 8.66 -5.00 -3.59
N TYR A 254 8.24 -5.72 -4.63
CA TYR A 254 8.65 -5.41 -6.00
C TYR A 254 8.03 -4.11 -6.52
N LEU A 255 6.76 -3.80 -6.19
CA LEU A 255 6.16 -2.49 -6.49
C LEU A 255 6.92 -1.34 -5.83
N ARG A 256 7.35 -1.52 -4.58
CA ARG A 256 8.17 -0.54 -3.87
C ARG A 256 9.55 -0.38 -4.51
N PHE A 257 10.16 -1.49 -4.95
CA PHE A 257 11.41 -1.45 -5.70
C PHE A 257 11.26 -0.65 -7.00
N ILE A 258 10.20 -0.89 -7.79
CA ILE A 258 9.91 -0.10 -9.01
C ILE A 258 9.73 1.38 -8.66
N ARG A 259 8.93 1.70 -7.63
CA ARG A 259 8.72 3.08 -7.21
C ARG A 259 10.04 3.77 -6.86
N ASP A 260 10.81 3.18 -5.95
CA ASP A 260 11.95 3.84 -5.31
C ASP A 260 13.20 3.85 -6.19
N HIS A 261 13.39 2.82 -7.01
CA HIS A 261 14.62 2.63 -7.81
C HIS A 261 14.41 2.71 -9.31
N PHE A 262 13.18 2.90 -9.80
CA PHE A 262 12.93 3.09 -11.23
C PHE A 262 12.20 4.40 -11.49
N VAL A 263 11.05 4.64 -10.83
CA VAL A 263 10.21 5.81 -11.09
C VAL A 263 10.76 7.08 -10.42
N ARG A 264 11.16 7.02 -9.14
CA ARG A 264 11.58 8.20 -8.36
C ARG A 264 13.08 8.51 -8.45
N ASN A 265 13.74 8.05 -9.50
CA ASN A 265 15.18 8.30 -9.72
C ASN A 265 15.48 9.72 -10.23
N THR A 266 14.47 10.47 -10.67
CA THR A 266 14.64 11.82 -11.19
C THR A 266 13.57 12.77 -10.63
N GLU A 267 13.74 14.09 -10.81
CA GLU A 267 12.81 15.09 -10.28
C GLU A 267 11.45 15.00 -10.99
N VAL A 268 11.45 14.83 -12.31
CA VAL A 268 10.20 14.69 -13.07
C VAL A 268 9.53 13.34 -12.78
N GLY A 269 10.31 12.29 -12.51
CA GLY A 269 9.84 10.98 -12.08
C GLY A 269 9.24 10.99 -10.67
N TYR A 270 9.85 11.72 -9.74
CA TYR A 270 9.29 11.97 -8.41
C TYR A 270 7.94 12.68 -8.51
N ALA A 271 7.87 13.77 -9.27
CA ALA A 271 6.64 14.54 -9.46
C ALA A 271 5.55 13.74 -10.21
N PHE A 272 5.95 12.90 -11.15
CA PHE A 272 5.05 11.93 -11.79
C PHE A 272 4.45 10.98 -10.76
N PHE A 273 5.29 10.38 -9.90
CA PHE A 273 4.81 9.46 -8.88
C PHE A 273 3.87 10.16 -7.89
N GLU A 274 4.17 11.37 -7.43
CA GLU A 274 3.29 12.10 -6.52
C GLU A 274 1.88 12.31 -7.11
N LYS A 275 1.79 12.70 -8.38
CA LYS A 275 0.49 12.87 -9.05
C LYS A 275 -0.21 11.53 -9.31
N PHE A 276 0.51 10.53 -9.80
CA PHE A 276 -0.01 9.16 -9.92
C PHE A 276 -0.58 8.66 -8.59
N PHE A 277 0.15 8.91 -7.51
CA PHE A 277 -0.17 8.39 -6.20
C PHE A 277 -1.36 9.11 -5.57
N TYR A 278 -1.49 10.42 -5.82
CA TYR A 278 -2.68 11.20 -5.49
C TYR A 278 -3.92 10.61 -6.17
N ASP A 279 -3.86 10.34 -7.48
CA ASP A 279 -4.98 9.75 -8.22
C ASP A 279 -5.26 8.31 -7.75
N TYR A 280 -4.21 7.54 -7.44
CA TYR A 280 -4.33 6.19 -6.89
C TYR A 280 -5.09 6.18 -5.56
N TYR A 281 -4.85 7.14 -4.67
CA TYR A 281 -5.54 7.24 -3.38
C TYR A 281 -6.99 7.72 -3.49
N ALA A 282 -7.40 8.27 -4.62
CA ALA A 282 -8.79 8.66 -4.85
C ALA A 282 -9.73 7.45 -4.89
N PHE A 283 -9.26 6.28 -5.35
CA PHE A 283 -10.10 5.08 -5.51
C PHE A 283 -9.62 3.85 -4.73
N SER A 284 -8.30 3.70 -4.52
CA SER A 284 -7.74 2.47 -3.96
C SER A 284 -8.27 2.06 -2.58
N PRO A 285 -8.64 2.96 -1.65
CA PRO A 285 -9.22 2.56 -0.37
C PRO A 285 -10.60 1.90 -0.52
N GLN A 286 -11.41 2.38 -1.45
CA GLN A 286 -12.72 1.80 -1.75
C GLN A 286 -12.55 0.45 -2.45
N VAL A 287 -11.56 0.31 -3.35
CA VAL A 287 -11.20 -1.01 -3.91
C VAL A 287 -10.81 -1.99 -2.80
N CYS A 288 -9.97 -1.56 -1.85
CA CYS A 288 -9.61 -2.39 -0.69
C CYS A 288 -10.83 -2.78 0.15
N THR A 289 -11.80 -1.88 0.31
CA THR A 289 -13.04 -2.17 1.04
C THR A 289 -13.88 -3.23 0.32
N ILE A 290 -14.03 -3.10 -1.00
CA ILE A 290 -14.72 -4.10 -1.84
C ILE A 290 -14.00 -5.45 -1.77
N MET A 291 -12.67 -5.46 -1.86
CA MET A 291 -11.86 -6.69 -1.75
C MET A 291 -12.01 -7.37 -0.39
N ALA A 292 -12.03 -6.58 0.68
CA ALA A 292 -12.14 -7.08 2.03
C ALA A 292 -13.53 -7.63 2.35
N GLY A 293 -14.57 -7.24 1.59
CA GLY A 293 -15.92 -7.81 1.70
C GLY A 293 -16.16 -9.06 0.87
N HIS A 294 -15.21 -9.46 -0.01
CA HIS A 294 -15.45 -10.50 -1.02
C HIS A 294 -14.29 -11.51 -1.15
N PRO A 295 -14.54 -12.82 -0.87
CA PRO A 295 -13.51 -13.86 -0.81
C PRO A 295 -12.59 -13.95 -2.03
N ASN A 296 -13.18 -13.89 -3.23
CA ASN A 296 -12.50 -14.25 -4.46
C ASN A 296 -11.86 -13.05 -5.17
N ILE A 297 -12.28 -11.81 -4.86
CA ILE A 297 -11.80 -10.62 -5.58
C ILE A 297 -10.32 -10.37 -5.33
N SER A 298 -9.85 -10.62 -4.12
CA SER A 298 -8.43 -10.44 -3.77
C SER A 298 -7.52 -11.34 -4.62
N GLU A 299 -7.88 -12.62 -4.76
CA GLU A 299 -7.14 -13.59 -5.58
C GLU A 299 -7.25 -13.25 -7.07
N ILE A 300 -8.44 -12.90 -7.55
CA ILE A 300 -8.68 -12.48 -8.94
C ILE A 300 -7.83 -11.26 -9.30
N LEU A 301 -7.75 -10.23 -8.45
CA LEU A 301 -6.92 -9.05 -8.69
C LEU A 301 -5.43 -9.35 -8.55
N LEU A 302 -5.04 -10.23 -7.63
CA LEU A 302 -3.64 -10.62 -7.49
C LEU A 302 -3.13 -11.33 -8.75
N GLU A 303 -3.83 -12.38 -9.17
CA GLU A 303 -3.42 -13.21 -10.31
C GLU A 303 -3.71 -12.56 -11.66
N GLY A 304 -4.86 -11.90 -11.78
CA GLY A 304 -5.34 -11.36 -13.04
C GLY A 304 -4.95 -9.92 -13.30
N TYR A 305 -4.37 -9.21 -12.32
CA TYR A 305 -4.01 -7.79 -12.50
C TYR A 305 -2.62 -7.46 -11.97
N ILE A 306 -2.37 -7.66 -10.67
CA ILE A 306 -1.13 -7.24 -10.01
C ILE A 306 0.06 -8.01 -10.55
N ASP A 307 0.01 -9.33 -10.57
CA ASP A 307 1.11 -10.13 -11.09
C ASP A 307 1.43 -9.85 -12.57
N PRO A 308 0.46 -9.79 -13.52
CA PRO A 308 0.76 -9.43 -14.91
C PRO A 308 1.37 -8.03 -15.04
N LEU A 309 0.90 -7.06 -14.23
CA LEU A 309 1.52 -5.74 -14.15
C LEU A 309 2.99 -5.84 -13.73
N LEU A 310 3.31 -6.68 -12.74
CA LEU A 310 4.69 -6.89 -12.30
C LEU A 310 5.54 -7.62 -13.33
N GLU A 311 4.98 -8.61 -14.02
CA GLU A 311 5.66 -9.35 -15.10
C GLU A 311 6.02 -8.41 -16.26
N PHE A 312 5.14 -7.47 -16.61
CA PHE A 312 5.45 -6.39 -17.55
C PHE A 312 6.59 -5.51 -17.05
N TRP A 313 6.51 -4.99 -15.81
CA TRP A 313 7.52 -4.08 -15.27
C TRP A 313 8.89 -4.75 -15.08
N LYS A 314 8.95 -6.06 -14.82
CA LYS A 314 10.21 -6.83 -14.81
C LYS A 314 10.94 -6.71 -16.15
N ILE A 315 10.21 -6.84 -17.27
CA ILE A 315 10.79 -6.70 -18.60
C ILE A 315 11.23 -5.25 -18.85
N MET A 316 10.43 -4.26 -18.42
CA MET A 316 10.78 -2.85 -18.57
C MET A 316 12.04 -2.46 -17.78
N ILE A 317 12.20 -2.99 -16.57
CA ILE A 317 13.41 -2.78 -15.76
C ILE A 317 14.62 -3.44 -16.43
N GLU A 318 14.51 -4.67 -16.92
CA GLU A 318 15.63 -5.32 -17.63
C GLU A 318 16.03 -4.52 -18.87
N ARG A 319 15.03 -4.06 -19.64
CA ARG A 319 15.21 -3.18 -20.79
C ARG A 319 15.91 -1.87 -20.43
N SER A 320 15.76 -1.34 -19.22
CA SER A 320 16.42 -0.07 -18.86
C SER A 320 17.94 -0.18 -18.77
N SER A 321 18.49 -1.38 -18.62
CA SER A 321 19.93 -1.59 -18.49
C SER A 321 20.66 -1.58 -19.84
N HIS A 322 19.98 -1.92 -20.94
CA HIS A 322 20.58 -1.97 -22.28
C HIS A 322 19.52 -1.70 -23.36
N GLN A 323 19.93 -1.24 -24.54
CA GLN A 323 19.00 -1.01 -25.64
C GLN A 323 18.42 -2.34 -26.16
N PHE A 324 17.10 -2.50 -26.09
CA PHE A 324 16.43 -3.67 -26.65
C PHE A 324 15.94 -3.38 -28.07
N LYS A 325 16.20 -4.32 -28.98
CA LYS A 325 15.55 -4.38 -30.30
C LYS A 325 14.37 -5.35 -30.24
N ASP A 326 13.63 -5.45 -31.34
CA ASP A 326 12.49 -6.37 -31.48
C ASP A 326 12.86 -7.79 -31.01
N PHE A 327 13.93 -8.37 -31.53
CA PHE A 327 14.30 -9.75 -31.17
C PHE A 327 14.59 -9.91 -29.68
N ASP A 328 15.29 -8.95 -29.05
CA ASP A 328 15.60 -8.98 -27.61
C ASP A 328 14.34 -8.97 -26.75
N LEU A 329 13.34 -8.14 -27.11
CA LEU A 329 12.03 -8.11 -26.45
C LEU A 329 11.31 -9.46 -26.57
N GLY A 330 11.35 -10.06 -27.75
CA GLY A 330 10.77 -11.37 -28.01
C GLY A 330 11.41 -12.48 -27.19
N THR A 331 12.74 -12.55 -27.19
CA THR A 331 13.52 -13.53 -26.44
C THR A 331 13.29 -13.39 -24.93
N VAL A 332 13.32 -12.16 -24.39
CA VAL A 332 13.05 -11.94 -22.95
C VAL A 332 11.62 -12.32 -22.59
N PHE A 333 10.65 -11.98 -23.43
CA PHE A 333 9.27 -12.41 -23.21
C PHE A 333 9.16 -13.93 -23.17
N VAL A 334 9.65 -14.65 -24.19
CA VAL A 334 9.59 -16.13 -24.23
C VAL A 334 10.34 -16.77 -23.05
N ARG A 335 11.52 -16.25 -22.69
CA ARG A 335 12.33 -16.72 -21.55
C ARG A 335 11.57 -16.61 -20.22
N ASN A 336 10.75 -15.57 -20.05
CA ASN A 336 9.95 -15.38 -18.84
C ASN A 336 8.71 -16.30 -18.77
N HIS A 337 8.40 -17.05 -19.83
CA HIS A 337 7.23 -17.94 -19.93
C HIS A 337 7.63 -19.39 -20.25
N THR A 338 8.73 -19.86 -19.67
CA THR A 338 9.21 -21.25 -19.83
C THR A 338 8.25 -22.26 -19.18
N ASP A 339 7.65 -21.92 -18.05
CA ASP A 339 6.51 -22.66 -17.49
C ASP A 339 5.22 -22.33 -18.26
N ARG A 340 4.94 -23.16 -19.27
CA ARG A 340 3.74 -23.01 -20.12
C ARG A 340 2.44 -23.20 -19.34
N ALA A 341 2.41 -24.03 -18.30
CA ALA A 341 1.20 -24.28 -17.52
C ALA A 341 0.86 -23.06 -16.66
N GLN A 342 1.84 -22.51 -15.95
CA GLN A 342 1.70 -21.27 -15.20
C GLN A 342 1.30 -20.11 -16.11
N SER A 343 1.98 -19.96 -17.26
CA SER A 343 1.68 -18.92 -18.24
C SER A 343 0.26 -19.03 -18.80
N LYS A 344 -0.26 -20.26 -18.96
CA LYS A 344 -1.63 -20.48 -19.42
C LYS A 344 -2.65 -20.09 -18.37
N SER A 345 -2.41 -20.46 -17.11
CA SER A 345 -3.21 -20.00 -15.96
C SER A 345 -3.22 -18.48 -15.85
N ARG A 346 -2.07 -17.83 -16.05
CA ARG A 346 -1.96 -16.37 -16.09
C ARG A 346 -2.84 -15.75 -17.17
N LEU A 347 -2.83 -16.30 -18.38
CA LEU A 347 -3.70 -15.83 -19.46
C LEU A 347 -5.18 -15.97 -19.06
N GLU A 348 -5.57 -17.12 -18.51
CA GLU A 348 -6.95 -17.32 -18.03
C GLU A 348 -7.33 -16.34 -16.92
N ALA A 349 -6.40 -16.00 -16.01
CA ALA A 349 -6.62 -15.00 -14.98
C ALA A 349 -6.78 -13.58 -15.54
N LEU A 350 -5.97 -13.20 -16.54
CA LEU A 350 -6.12 -11.93 -17.26
C LEU A 350 -7.49 -11.85 -17.93
N HIS A 351 -7.95 -12.92 -18.58
CA HIS A 351 -9.27 -12.91 -19.22
C HIS A 351 -10.39 -12.63 -18.20
N ARG A 352 -10.27 -13.11 -16.95
CA ARG A 352 -11.26 -12.82 -15.88
C ARG A 352 -11.28 -11.34 -15.47
N THR A 353 -10.17 -10.62 -15.63
CA THR A 353 -10.04 -9.22 -15.22
C THR A 353 -10.13 -8.24 -16.39
N ASN A 354 -10.38 -8.72 -17.62
CA ASN A 354 -10.38 -7.90 -18.83
C ASN A 354 -11.36 -6.71 -18.78
N ILE A 355 -12.41 -6.77 -17.97
CA ILE A 355 -13.34 -5.66 -17.79
C ILE A 355 -12.66 -4.44 -17.18
N TYR A 356 -11.68 -4.66 -16.29
CA TYR A 356 -10.99 -3.59 -15.56
C TYR A 356 -9.97 -2.85 -16.41
N TRP A 357 -9.43 -3.52 -17.44
CA TRP A 357 -8.35 -2.97 -18.24
C TRP A 357 -8.59 -3.01 -19.74
N LEU A 358 -9.37 -3.91 -20.35
CA LEU A 358 -9.76 -3.85 -21.78
C LEU A 358 -11.10 -3.16 -22.01
N ASN A 359 -12.19 -3.74 -21.48
CA ASN A 359 -13.53 -3.36 -21.92
C ASN A 359 -13.98 -2.02 -21.32
N GLN A 360 -13.52 -1.68 -20.10
CA GLN A 360 -13.87 -0.43 -19.38
C GLN A 360 -15.36 -0.04 -19.48
N GLN A 361 -16.24 -1.05 -19.60
CA GLN A 361 -17.67 -0.90 -19.77
C GLN A 361 -18.39 -1.96 -18.95
N VAL A 362 -19.52 -1.58 -18.39
CA VAL A 362 -20.43 -2.48 -17.67
C VAL A 362 -21.12 -3.37 -18.69
N SER A 363 -20.97 -4.68 -18.57
CA SER A 363 -21.82 -5.64 -19.29
C SER A 363 -23.02 -6.02 -18.43
N ASP A 364 -24.20 -6.18 -19.01
CA ASP A 364 -25.42 -6.60 -18.30
C ASP A 364 -25.31 -7.98 -17.61
N ASN A 365 -24.24 -8.75 -17.87
CA ASN A 365 -24.00 -10.10 -17.36
C ASN A 365 -22.86 -10.22 -16.31
N SER A 366 -22.28 -9.11 -15.82
CA SER A 366 -21.27 -9.18 -14.75
C SER A 366 -21.93 -9.33 -13.38
N ASP A 367 -21.27 -10.00 -12.42
CA ASP A 367 -21.80 -10.05 -11.04
C ASP A 367 -21.85 -8.66 -10.39
N ASP A 368 -22.69 -8.52 -9.36
CA ASP A 368 -22.93 -7.22 -8.68
C ASP A 368 -21.63 -6.58 -8.16
N ILE A 369 -20.64 -7.39 -7.78
CA ILE A 369 -19.36 -6.96 -7.22
C ILE A 369 -18.47 -6.34 -8.30
N SER A 370 -18.45 -6.99 -9.47
CA SER A 370 -17.77 -6.48 -10.65
C SER A 370 -18.40 -5.17 -11.10
N GLN A 371 -19.72 -5.01 -10.98
CA GLN A 371 -20.39 -3.75 -11.29
C GLN A 371 -20.01 -2.63 -10.32
N GLU A 372 -19.98 -2.89 -9.01
CA GLU A 372 -19.55 -1.92 -8.01
C GLU A 372 -18.10 -1.47 -8.24
N LEU A 373 -17.20 -2.44 -8.48
CA LEU A 373 -15.80 -2.15 -8.78
C LEU A 373 -15.63 -1.41 -10.11
N ILE A 374 -16.36 -1.80 -11.17
CA ILE A 374 -16.34 -1.09 -12.45
C ILE A 374 -16.84 0.35 -12.28
N ALA A 375 -17.95 0.57 -11.57
CA ALA A 375 -18.50 1.90 -11.36
C ALA A 375 -17.48 2.80 -10.66
N LEU A 376 -16.88 2.31 -9.58
CA LEU A 376 -15.82 2.99 -8.84
C LEU A 376 -14.62 3.34 -9.73
N LEU A 377 -14.11 2.36 -10.49
CA LEU A 377 -12.96 2.57 -11.37
C LEU A 377 -13.28 3.53 -12.52
N SER A 378 -14.50 3.45 -13.07
CA SER A 378 -14.94 4.32 -14.16
C SER A 378 -15.04 5.78 -13.74
N GLU A 379 -15.41 6.03 -12.49
CA GLU A 379 -15.56 7.38 -11.94
C GLU A 379 -14.21 7.96 -11.50
N LEU A 380 -13.41 7.18 -10.79
CA LEU A 380 -12.26 7.71 -10.04
C LEU A 380 -10.90 7.30 -10.60
N ALA A 381 -10.80 6.21 -11.35
CA ALA A 381 -9.52 5.66 -11.82
C ALA A 381 -9.30 5.90 -13.32
N TRP A 382 -10.21 5.45 -14.16
CA TRP A 382 -10.07 5.47 -15.63
C TRP A 382 -9.98 6.86 -16.26
N PRO A 383 -10.56 7.94 -15.70
CA PRO A 383 -10.37 9.28 -16.24
C PRO A 383 -8.95 9.84 -16.08
N SER A 384 -8.11 9.25 -15.22
CA SER A 384 -6.74 9.73 -15.01
C SER A 384 -5.77 9.13 -16.03
N ASP A 385 -5.10 10.01 -16.78
CA ASP A 385 -4.00 9.63 -17.69
C ASP A 385 -2.84 8.97 -16.95
N TYR A 386 -2.60 9.33 -15.68
CA TYR A 386 -1.56 8.71 -14.85
C TYR A 386 -1.91 7.27 -14.51
N ILE A 387 -3.18 6.99 -14.20
CA ILE A 387 -3.67 5.64 -13.93
C ILE A 387 -3.71 4.81 -15.21
N GLN A 388 -4.19 5.36 -16.32
CA GLN A 388 -4.21 4.68 -17.62
C GLN A 388 -2.79 4.29 -18.04
N TRP A 389 -1.84 5.23 -17.96
CA TRP A 389 -0.46 4.98 -18.37
C TRP A 389 0.26 4.00 -17.45
N SER A 390 0.04 4.07 -16.13
CA SER A 390 0.82 3.29 -15.14
C SER A 390 0.24 1.92 -14.83
N LEU A 391 -1.09 1.78 -14.81
CA LEU A 391 -1.77 0.58 -14.32
C LEU A 391 -2.57 -0.16 -15.39
N VAL A 392 -3.13 0.54 -16.39
CA VAL A 392 -4.02 -0.08 -17.39
C VAL A 392 -3.27 -0.53 -18.63
N ALA A 393 -2.56 0.39 -19.29
CA ALA A 393 -1.88 0.12 -20.56
C ALA A 393 -0.83 -1.01 -20.44
N PRO A 394 0.00 -1.08 -19.38
CA PRO A 394 0.92 -2.21 -19.17
C PRO A 394 0.23 -3.59 -19.19
N VAL A 395 -0.91 -3.72 -18.50
CA VAL A 395 -1.65 -4.98 -18.42
C VAL A 395 -2.27 -5.33 -19.78
N ARG A 396 -2.80 -4.33 -20.50
CA ARG A 396 -3.26 -4.50 -21.90
C ARG A 396 -2.18 -5.06 -22.80
N ILE A 397 -1.00 -4.43 -22.79
CA ILE A 397 0.13 -4.83 -23.64
C ILE A 397 0.57 -6.25 -23.27
N TYR A 398 0.71 -6.55 -21.98
CA TYR A 398 1.13 -7.87 -21.54
C TYR A 398 0.14 -8.97 -21.93
N HIS A 399 -1.17 -8.72 -21.82
CA HIS A 399 -2.20 -9.64 -22.29
C HIS A 399 -2.08 -9.94 -23.78
N ASP A 400 -1.92 -8.92 -24.62
CA ASP A 400 -1.86 -9.09 -26.07
C ASP A 400 -0.63 -9.93 -26.46
N LEU A 401 0.50 -9.71 -25.78
CA LEU A 401 1.72 -10.48 -25.99
C LEU A 401 1.57 -11.94 -25.53
N LEU A 402 0.92 -12.16 -24.39
CA LEU A 402 0.70 -13.51 -23.86
C LEU A 402 -0.28 -14.29 -24.76
N THR A 403 -1.28 -13.61 -25.31
CA THR A 403 -2.19 -14.16 -26.32
C THR A 403 -1.42 -14.58 -27.57
N LEU A 404 -0.61 -13.68 -28.14
CA LEU A 404 0.24 -14.01 -29.30
C LEU A 404 1.19 -15.20 -29.03
N PHE A 405 1.75 -15.27 -27.83
CA PHE A 405 2.62 -16.38 -27.41
C PHE A 405 1.90 -17.74 -27.36
N PHE A 406 0.61 -17.75 -27.00
CA PHE A 406 -0.23 -18.95 -27.01
C PHE A 406 -0.84 -19.26 -28.38
N ASP A 407 -0.95 -18.27 -29.27
CA ASP A 407 -1.31 -18.45 -30.68
C ASP A 407 -0.14 -19.00 -31.53
N GLY A 408 1.03 -19.22 -30.92
CA GLY A 408 2.20 -19.83 -31.56
C GLY A 408 3.13 -18.83 -32.25
N ALA A 409 3.03 -17.54 -31.93
CA ALA A 409 3.96 -16.54 -32.44
C ALA A 409 5.40 -16.85 -31.98
N ASN A 410 6.37 -16.64 -32.88
CA ASN A 410 7.79 -16.77 -32.56
C ASN A 410 8.34 -15.49 -31.90
N GLU A 411 9.56 -15.57 -31.36
CA GLU A 411 10.24 -14.45 -30.68
C GLU A 411 10.28 -13.18 -31.55
N GLN A 412 10.58 -13.30 -32.84
CA GLN A 412 10.64 -12.15 -33.75
C GLN A 412 9.29 -11.44 -33.90
N THR A 413 8.19 -12.19 -33.90
CA THR A 413 6.82 -11.65 -34.04
C THR A 413 6.38 -11.00 -32.73
N ILE A 414 6.55 -11.70 -31.60
CA ILE A 414 6.25 -11.17 -30.26
C ILE A 414 7.03 -9.88 -30.03
N GLY A 415 8.33 -9.90 -30.34
CA GLY A 415 9.22 -8.78 -30.18
C GLY A 415 8.84 -7.54 -30.98
N ARG A 416 8.42 -7.73 -32.24
CA ARG A 416 7.93 -6.64 -33.09
C ARG A 416 6.64 -6.03 -32.55
N GLU A 417 5.68 -6.87 -32.16
CA GLU A 417 4.41 -6.39 -31.60
C GLU A 417 4.61 -5.71 -30.26
N PHE A 418 5.52 -6.22 -29.43
CA PHE A 418 5.90 -5.57 -28.18
C PHE A 418 6.50 -4.19 -28.46
N ASN A 419 7.50 -4.10 -29.34
CA ASN A 419 8.12 -2.82 -29.66
C ASN A 419 7.09 -1.82 -30.23
N ARG A 420 6.21 -2.26 -31.14
CA ARG A 420 5.11 -1.44 -31.67
C ARG A 420 4.20 -0.91 -30.55
N ALA A 421 3.84 -1.75 -29.58
CA ALA A 421 3.04 -1.34 -28.44
C ALA A 421 3.78 -0.29 -27.59
N LEU A 422 5.06 -0.52 -27.30
CA LEU A 422 5.92 0.42 -26.55
C LEU A 422 6.08 1.76 -27.28
N GLU A 423 6.19 1.78 -28.61
CA GLU A 423 6.27 3.02 -29.40
C GLU A 423 4.97 3.83 -29.36
N SER A 424 3.83 3.17 -29.14
CA SER A 424 2.55 3.86 -28.96
C SER A 424 2.35 4.39 -27.54
N TRP A 425 2.85 3.68 -26.53
CA TRP A 425 2.56 3.91 -25.11
C TRP A 425 3.58 4.77 -24.39
N ILE A 426 4.88 4.48 -24.53
CA ILE A 426 5.94 5.17 -23.75
C ILE A 426 5.93 6.68 -24.00
N PRO A 427 5.85 7.18 -25.25
CA PRO A 427 5.89 8.63 -25.50
C PRO A 427 4.70 9.38 -24.93
N GLU A 428 3.62 8.68 -24.56
CA GLU A 428 2.40 9.24 -23.99
C GLU A 428 2.46 9.42 -22.46
N VAL A 429 3.61 9.15 -21.83
CA VAL A 429 3.81 9.39 -20.40
C VAL A 429 3.36 10.82 -20.03
N PRO A 430 2.49 10.99 -19.01
CA PRO A 430 2.02 12.29 -18.57
C PRO A 430 3.15 13.27 -18.25
N ILE A 431 3.08 14.45 -18.86
CA ILE A 431 4.04 15.54 -18.67
C ILE A 431 3.49 16.49 -17.60
N ASN A 432 4.22 16.60 -16.48
CA ASN A 432 3.85 17.44 -15.34
C ASN A 432 4.48 18.85 -15.42
N MET A 433 4.01 19.77 -14.58
CA MET A 433 4.48 21.17 -14.55
C MET A 433 5.92 21.35 -14.06
N VAL A 434 6.56 20.33 -13.46
CA VAL A 434 7.93 20.46 -12.95
C VAL A 434 8.90 20.78 -14.07
N TRP A 435 8.68 20.25 -15.28
CA TRP A 435 9.46 20.60 -16.48
C TRP A 435 9.60 22.11 -16.70
N ALA A 436 8.55 22.90 -16.44
CA ALA A 436 8.59 24.35 -16.60
C ALA A 436 9.44 25.07 -15.54
N SER A 437 9.68 24.42 -14.40
CA SER A 437 10.48 24.96 -13.29
C SER A 437 11.96 24.60 -13.38
N LEU A 438 12.33 23.67 -14.25
CA LEU A 438 13.71 23.19 -14.37
C LEU A 438 14.58 24.18 -15.16
N SER A 439 15.83 24.31 -14.74
CA SER A 439 16.87 24.95 -15.54
C SER A 439 17.18 24.14 -16.82
N ALA A 440 17.79 24.76 -17.82
CA ALA A 440 18.15 24.07 -19.07
C ALA A 440 19.06 22.85 -18.84
N GLU A 441 19.99 22.93 -17.88
CA GLU A 441 20.86 21.80 -17.50
C GLU A 441 20.05 20.66 -16.88
N GLN A 442 19.08 20.97 -16.02
CA GLN A 442 18.21 19.96 -15.41
C GLN A 442 17.30 19.32 -16.47
N VAL A 443 16.72 20.10 -17.39
CA VAL A 443 15.94 19.57 -18.52
C VAL A 443 16.77 18.60 -19.35
N ALA A 444 18.02 18.94 -19.66
CA ALA A 444 18.92 18.06 -20.41
C ALA A 444 19.19 16.73 -19.68
N LYS A 445 19.46 16.78 -18.36
CA LYS A 445 19.68 15.58 -17.53
C LYS A 445 18.44 14.69 -17.44
N GLU A 446 17.26 15.28 -17.29
CA GLU A 446 15.99 14.55 -17.28
C GLU A 446 15.71 13.86 -18.62
N LEU A 447 15.95 14.56 -19.74
CA LEU A 447 15.82 13.99 -21.08
C LEU A 447 16.83 12.89 -21.34
N GLU A 448 18.07 13.02 -20.90
CA GLU A 448 19.10 11.98 -21.01
C GLU A 448 18.68 10.68 -20.29
N PHE A 449 18.14 10.82 -19.07
CA PHE A 449 17.59 9.68 -18.33
C PHE A 449 16.42 9.04 -19.09
N CYS A 450 15.44 9.85 -19.53
CA CYS A 450 14.29 9.35 -20.29
C CYS A 450 14.72 8.64 -21.58
N ASP A 451 15.68 9.19 -22.32
CA ASP A 451 16.21 8.65 -23.58
C ASP A 451 16.86 7.27 -23.41
N THR A 452 17.53 7.07 -22.27
CA THR A 452 18.25 5.83 -21.96
C THR A 452 17.32 4.75 -21.42
N VAL A 453 16.43 5.13 -20.49
CA VAL A 453 15.60 4.20 -19.71
C VAL A 453 14.29 3.85 -20.42
N LEU A 454 13.59 4.86 -20.96
CA LEU A 454 12.23 4.70 -21.51
C LEU A 454 12.21 4.86 -23.04
N LEU A 455 12.68 6.00 -23.55
CA LEU A 455 12.59 6.47 -24.93
C LEU A 455 13.75 5.96 -25.81
N GLN A 456 13.99 4.65 -25.83
CA GLN A 456 15.14 4.06 -26.52
C GLN A 456 15.10 4.20 -28.07
N SER A 457 13.92 4.35 -28.67
CA SER A 457 13.78 4.55 -30.14
C SER A 457 13.79 6.03 -30.52
N ALA A 458 14.31 6.35 -31.71
CA ALA A 458 14.33 7.72 -32.22
C ALA A 458 12.91 8.29 -32.42
N SER A 459 11.95 7.43 -32.76
CA SER A 459 10.53 7.78 -32.87
C SER A 459 9.97 8.23 -31.52
N ASN A 460 10.24 7.47 -30.45
CA ASN A 460 9.78 7.79 -29.10
C ASN A 460 10.34 9.13 -28.62
N ARG A 461 11.64 9.33 -28.81
CA ARG A 461 12.34 10.58 -28.49
C ARG A 461 11.70 11.78 -29.18
N LYS A 462 11.45 11.66 -30.49
CA LYS A 462 10.83 12.73 -31.28
C LYS A 462 9.42 13.04 -30.79
N ARG A 463 8.58 12.02 -30.59
CA ARG A 463 7.18 12.20 -30.17
C ARG A 463 7.07 12.80 -28.77
N PHE A 464 7.86 12.31 -27.81
CA PHE A 464 7.86 12.87 -26.46
C PHE A 464 8.35 14.32 -26.43
N ARG A 465 9.47 14.62 -27.12
CA ARG A 465 10.00 15.99 -27.23
C ARG A 465 9.00 16.94 -27.90
N GLN A 466 8.26 16.49 -28.91
CA GLN A 466 7.21 17.30 -29.53
C GLN A 466 6.09 17.62 -28.52
N ARG A 467 5.59 16.64 -27.76
CA ARG A 467 4.59 16.86 -26.70
C ARG A 467 5.11 17.84 -25.64
N LEU A 468 6.38 17.72 -25.26
CA LEU A 468 7.02 18.62 -24.30
C LEU A 468 7.11 20.05 -24.85
N LYS A 469 7.46 20.22 -26.13
CA LYS A 469 7.49 21.52 -26.84
C LYS A 469 6.10 22.13 -26.96
N ASP A 470 5.08 21.33 -27.26
CA ASP A 470 3.70 21.79 -27.41
C ASP A 470 3.12 22.25 -26.06
N GLN A 471 3.45 21.57 -24.96
CA GLN A 471 2.99 21.93 -23.63
C GLN A 471 3.73 23.14 -23.02
N PHE A 472 5.00 23.34 -23.38
CA PHE A 472 5.86 24.39 -22.82
C PHE A 472 6.49 25.28 -23.90
N SER A 473 5.69 25.73 -24.87
CA SER A 473 6.15 26.51 -26.02
C SER A 473 6.88 27.81 -25.65
N ASP A 474 6.53 28.38 -24.50
CA ASP A 474 7.02 29.68 -24.03
C ASP A 474 8.12 29.56 -22.96
N ILE A 475 8.49 28.34 -22.56
CA ILE A 475 9.51 28.12 -21.53
C ILE A 475 10.90 28.06 -22.16
N THR A 476 11.71 29.09 -21.88
CA THR A 476 13.05 29.25 -22.46
C THR A 476 13.98 28.06 -22.19
N SER A 477 13.95 27.45 -21.00
CA SER A 477 14.84 26.34 -20.66
C SER A 477 14.55 25.09 -21.50
N VAL A 478 13.28 24.71 -21.63
CA VAL A 478 12.83 23.59 -22.47
C VAL A 478 13.13 23.88 -23.95
N LYS A 479 12.74 25.07 -24.42
CA LYS A 479 12.94 25.48 -25.81
C LYS A 479 14.42 25.46 -26.24
N VAL A 480 15.31 26.01 -25.41
CA VAL A 480 16.76 26.05 -25.70
C VAL A 480 17.32 24.63 -25.87
N ILE A 481 16.94 23.69 -25.02
CA ILE A 481 17.44 22.31 -25.13
C ILE A 481 16.90 21.62 -26.38
N LEU A 482 15.59 21.73 -26.65
CA LEU A 482 14.97 21.06 -27.79
C LEU A 482 15.44 21.63 -29.14
N ASP A 483 15.59 22.96 -29.25
CA ASP A 483 16.03 23.61 -30.49
C ASP A 483 17.54 23.42 -30.75
N ASN A 484 18.38 23.29 -29.70
CA ASN A 484 19.81 23.02 -29.86
C ASN A 484 20.08 21.59 -30.36
N GLU A 485 19.29 20.59 -29.95
CA GLU A 485 19.43 19.21 -30.44
C GLU A 485 19.02 19.05 -31.91
N GLU A 486 18.05 19.83 -32.40
CA GLU A 486 17.67 19.86 -33.82
C GLU A 486 18.81 20.43 -34.70
N ASN A 487 19.51 21.45 -34.20
CA ASN A 487 20.64 22.06 -34.91
C ASN A 487 21.89 21.16 -34.97
N ILE A 488 22.13 20.34 -33.94
CA ILE A 488 23.26 19.38 -33.93
C ILE A 488 23.02 18.23 -34.92
N LYS A 489 21.77 17.82 -35.16
CA LYS A 489 21.43 16.73 -36.10
C LYS A 489 21.18 17.19 -37.54
N GLY A 490 20.90 18.48 -37.77
CA GLY A 490 20.73 19.05 -39.10
C GLY A 490 22.03 19.46 -39.81
N GLY A 491 23.17 19.43 -39.10
CA GLY A 491 24.49 19.81 -39.62
C GLY A 491 25.48 18.65 -39.84
N ALA A 492 25.03 17.40 -39.72
CA ALA A 492 25.84 16.19 -39.92
C ALA A 492 25.43 15.43 -41.19
#